data_AF-A0AAV5H1Q5-F1
#
_entry.id   AF-A0AAV5H1Q5-F1
#
_cell.length_a   1.000
_cell.length_b   1.000
_cell.length_c   1.000
_cell.angle_alpha   90.00
_cell.angle_beta   90.00
_cell.angle_gamma   90.00
#
_symmetry.space_group_name_H-M   'P 1'
#
loop_
_entity.id
_entity.type
_entity.pdbx_description
1 polymer ?
#
loop_
_entity_poly.entity_id
_entity_poly.type
_entity_poly.pdbx_seq_one_letter_code
_entity_poly.pdbx_strand_id
1 'polypeptide(L)'
;MKQCPNCGELIGDDVKECFNCHYSYFHRRVINSNEIANIRYANEQLAREREEQQKEKERQKEAQLKKNPLYEYKTVIINDLSTGEIDGKAFNMALSEYAEQGWRLHSVFVNEVGKTVSPMMFIQISLNATIDQTILIFERCIKTEDA
;
A
#
# COMPACT_ATOMS: atom_id res chain seq x y z
N MET A 1 24.37 32.02 -26.83
CA MET A 1 25.82 31.88 -26.66
C MET A 1 26.24 32.86 -25.58
N LYS A 2 27.07 32.42 -24.63
CA LYS A 2 27.58 33.24 -23.51
C LYS A 2 29.11 33.18 -23.45
N GLN A 3 29.75 34.17 -22.85
CA GLN A 3 31.19 34.16 -22.61
C GLN A 3 31.52 33.57 -21.25
N CYS A 4 32.62 32.82 -21.16
CA CYS A 4 33.13 32.32 -19.90
C CYS A 4 33.63 33.48 -19.03
N PRO A 5 33.16 33.63 -17.78
CA PRO A 5 33.64 34.69 -16.89
C PRO A 5 35.08 34.47 -16.42
N ASN A 6 35.64 33.26 -16.60
CA ASN A 6 36.99 32.92 -16.16
C ASN A 6 38.06 33.02 -17.26
N CYS A 7 37.78 32.54 -18.48
CA CYS A 7 38.75 32.56 -19.58
C CYS A 7 38.30 33.35 -20.84
N GLY A 8 37.07 33.90 -20.87
CA GLY A 8 36.57 34.69 -22.00
C GLY A 8 36.06 33.90 -23.21
N GLU A 9 36.17 32.57 -23.20
CA GLU A 9 35.75 31.71 -24.32
C GLU A 9 34.25 31.81 -24.62
N LEU A 10 33.86 31.76 -25.91
CA LEU A 10 32.46 31.69 -26.32
C LEU A 10 31.93 30.25 -26.21
N ILE A 11 30.82 30.08 -25.50
CA ILE A 11 30.24 28.78 -25.19
C ILE A 11 28.72 28.80 -25.34
N GLY A 12 28.13 27.63 -25.55
CA GLY A 12 26.68 27.45 -25.60
C GLY A 12 26.01 27.84 -24.28
N ASP A 13 24.73 28.22 -24.33
CA ASP A 13 24.03 28.71 -23.13
C ASP A 13 23.78 27.60 -22.11
N ASP A 14 23.59 26.36 -22.57
CA ASP A 14 23.26 25.18 -21.75
C ASP A 14 24.48 24.42 -21.20
N VAL A 15 25.70 24.91 -21.38
CA VAL A 15 26.89 24.23 -20.84
C VAL A 15 26.98 24.44 -19.32
N LYS A 16 27.17 23.33 -18.60
CA LYS A 16 27.36 23.30 -17.14
C LYS A 16 28.79 23.63 -16.72
N GLU A 17 29.75 23.45 -17.63
CA GLU A 17 31.17 23.67 -17.42
C GLU A 17 31.82 24.23 -18.69
N CYS A 18 32.80 25.11 -18.55
CA CYS A 18 33.60 25.60 -19.68
C CYS A 18 34.59 24.52 -20.14
N PHE A 19 34.57 24.17 -21.43
CA PHE A 19 35.48 23.15 -22.00
C PHE A 19 36.96 23.56 -22.00
N ASN A 20 37.25 24.86 -21.94
CA ASN A 20 38.62 25.39 -22.00
C ASN A 20 39.26 25.49 -20.60
N CYS A 21 38.56 26.08 -19.62
CA CYS A 21 39.13 26.34 -18.29
C CYS A 21 38.46 25.58 -17.13
N HIS A 22 37.52 24.66 -17.42
CA HIS A 22 36.82 23.87 -16.41
C HIS A 22 36.04 24.68 -15.36
N TYR A 23 35.68 25.93 -15.69
CA TYR A 23 34.85 26.76 -14.84
C TYR A 23 33.44 26.19 -14.74
N SER A 24 33.03 25.79 -13.53
CA SER A 24 31.70 25.27 -13.25
C SER A 24 30.73 26.43 -13.08
N TYR A 25 29.70 26.50 -13.94
CA TYR A 25 28.65 27.52 -13.83
C TYR A 25 27.75 27.32 -12.60
N PHE A 26 27.66 26.09 -12.12
CA PHE A 26 26.92 25.75 -10.92
C PHE A 26 27.64 26.25 -9.65
N HIS A 27 28.95 26.00 -9.55
CA HIS A 27 29.75 26.40 -8.38
C HIS A 27 30.41 27.77 -8.50
N ARG A 28 30.27 28.44 -9.66
CA ARG A 28 30.87 29.74 -10.00
C ARG A 28 32.40 29.81 -9.76
N ARG A 29 33.11 28.70 -9.93
CA ARG A 29 34.57 28.57 -9.80
C ARG A 29 35.10 27.39 -10.60
N VAL A 30 36.42 27.36 -10.83
CA VAL A 30 37.11 26.16 -11.33
C VAL A 30 37.30 25.19 -10.16
N ILE A 31 36.82 23.96 -10.31
CA ILE A 31 36.97 22.89 -9.31
C ILE A 31 38.19 22.07 -9.72
N ASN A 32 39.10 21.82 -8.79
CA ASN A 32 40.28 20.99 -9.08
C ASN A 32 39.94 19.50 -9.02
N SER A 33 40.77 18.68 -9.67
CA SER A 33 40.54 17.24 -9.77
C SER A 33 40.46 16.53 -8.41
N ASN A 34 41.18 17.01 -7.39
CA ASN A 34 41.14 16.46 -6.04
C ASN A 34 39.79 16.74 -5.35
N GLU A 35 39.23 17.94 -5.53
CA GLU A 35 37.92 18.31 -4.99
C GLU A 35 36.79 17.52 -5.66
N ILE A 36 36.88 17.27 -6.98
CA ILE A 36 35.97 16.36 -7.70
C ILE A 36 36.07 14.94 -7.12
N ALA A 37 37.29 14.43 -6.91
CA ALA A 37 37.50 13.09 -6.34
C ALA A 37 36.94 12.98 -4.92
N ASN A 38 37.14 14.00 -4.07
CA ASN A 38 36.61 14.04 -2.71
C ASN A 38 35.07 14.06 -2.68
N ILE A 39 34.45 14.84 -3.56
CA ILE A 39 32.99 14.88 -3.70
C ILE A 39 32.45 13.52 -4.13
N ARG A 40 33.10 12.87 -5.10
CA ARG A 40 32.71 11.51 -5.55
C ARG A 40 32.83 10.50 -4.41
N TYR A 41 33.95 10.49 -3.71
CA TYR A 41 34.16 9.62 -2.56
C TYR A 41 33.11 9.85 -1.46
N ALA A 42 32.85 11.10 -1.09
CA ALA A 42 31.84 11.43 -0.09
C ALA A 42 30.43 10.99 -0.52
N ASN A 43 30.06 11.20 -1.78
CA ASN A 43 28.79 10.74 -2.33
C ASN A 43 28.68 9.21 -2.34
N GLU A 44 29.76 8.50 -2.66
CA GLU A 44 29.80 7.03 -2.59
C GLU A 44 29.70 6.50 -1.16
N GLN A 45 30.29 7.19 -0.18
CA GLN A 45 30.13 6.83 1.24
C GLN A 45 28.68 7.06 1.69
N LEU A 46 28.10 8.22 1.38
CA LEU A 46 26.70 8.52 1.69
C LEU A 46 25.73 7.53 1.02
N ALA A 47 26.03 7.10 -0.22
CA ALA A 47 25.23 6.09 -0.91
C ALA A 47 25.31 4.73 -0.20
N ARG A 48 26.52 4.31 0.21
CA ARG A 48 26.73 3.09 0.98
C ARG A 48 26.02 3.13 2.33
N GLU A 49 26.17 4.21 3.08
CA GLU A 49 25.49 4.41 4.37
C GLU A 49 23.97 4.34 4.22
N ARG A 50 23.41 4.97 3.18
CA ARG A 50 21.96 4.88 2.90
C ARG A 50 21.51 3.46 2.56
N GLU A 51 22.30 2.73 1.78
CA GLU A 51 22.01 1.34 1.44
C GLU A 51 22.06 0.44 2.68
N GLU A 52 23.05 0.63 3.55
CA GLU A 52 23.17 -0.10 4.82
C GLU A 52 22.00 0.23 5.76
N GLN A 53 21.63 1.50 5.89
CA GLN A 53 20.45 1.92 6.66
C GLN A 53 19.16 1.32 6.12
N GLN A 54 19.02 1.25 4.79
CA GLN A 54 17.86 0.66 4.15
C GLN A 54 17.79 -0.85 4.43
N LYS A 55 18.91 -1.57 4.27
CA LYS A 55 19.01 -3.00 4.61
C LYS A 55 18.69 -3.25 6.08
N GLU A 56 19.16 -2.40 6.98
CA GLU A 56 18.87 -2.52 8.41
C GLU A 56 17.38 -2.28 8.71
N LYS A 57 16.75 -1.27 8.11
CA LYS A 57 15.30 -1.06 8.21
C LYS A 57 14.51 -2.25 7.68
N GLU A 58 14.94 -2.85 6.58
CA GLU A 58 14.31 -4.05 6.02
C GLU A 58 14.42 -5.24 6.95
N ARG A 59 15.61 -5.46 7.55
CA ARG A 59 15.81 -6.50 8.58
C ARG A 59 14.93 -6.28 9.79
N GLN A 60 14.86 -5.04 10.29
CA GLN A 60 13.99 -4.68 11.43
C GLN A 60 12.52 -4.90 11.10
N LYS A 61 12.08 -4.50 9.90
CA LYS A 61 10.72 -4.74 9.41
C LYS A 61 10.42 -6.23 9.34
N GLU A 62 11.31 -7.04 8.78
CA GLU A 62 11.12 -8.48 8.68
C GLU A 62 11.07 -9.14 10.07
N ALA A 63 11.97 -8.75 10.97
CA ALA A 63 11.98 -9.23 12.34
C ALA A 63 10.69 -8.86 13.10
N GLN A 64 10.17 -7.64 12.88
CA GLN A 64 8.88 -7.22 13.45
C GLN A 64 7.72 -8.04 12.87
N LEU A 65 7.68 -8.25 11.54
CA LEU A 65 6.63 -9.03 10.90
C LEU A 65 6.59 -10.48 11.38
N LYS A 66 7.74 -11.10 11.69
CA LYS A 66 7.80 -12.46 12.23
C LYS A 66 7.20 -12.61 13.64
N LYS A 67 7.15 -11.50 14.40
CA LYS A 67 6.48 -11.43 15.71
C LYS A 67 4.98 -11.27 15.60
N ASN A 68 4.48 -10.84 14.45
CA ASN A 68 3.05 -10.61 14.31
C ASN A 68 2.30 -11.94 14.40
N PRO A 69 1.19 -11.98 15.15
CA PRO A 69 0.31 -13.14 15.16
C PRO A 69 -0.24 -13.41 13.75
N LEU A 70 -0.36 -14.70 13.42
CA LEU A 70 -0.94 -15.14 12.15
C LEU A 70 -2.41 -15.49 12.39
N TYR A 71 -3.31 -14.88 11.61
CA TYR A 71 -4.74 -15.14 11.69
C TYR A 71 -5.25 -15.82 10.43
N GLU A 72 -6.26 -16.67 10.59
CA GLU A 72 -7.17 -17.06 9.52
C GLU A 72 -8.50 -16.34 9.67
N TYR A 73 -9.20 -16.20 8.53
CA TYR A 73 -10.45 -15.47 8.44
C TYR A 73 -11.55 -16.33 7.83
N LYS A 74 -12.79 -16.13 8.31
CA LYS A 74 -13.98 -16.76 7.76
C LYS A 74 -15.08 -15.74 7.57
N THR A 75 -15.66 -15.73 6.37
CA THR A 75 -16.79 -14.88 6.04
C THR A 75 -18.09 -15.68 6.09
N VAL A 76 -19.11 -15.11 6.72
CA VAL A 76 -20.49 -15.63 6.76
C VAL A 76 -21.40 -14.56 6.18
N ILE A 77 -22.29 -14.96 5.28
CA ILE A 77 -23.26 -14.07 4.67
C ILE A 77 -24.64 -14.53 5.10
N ILE A 78 -25.42 -13.60 5.63
CA ILE A 78 -26.78 -13.83 6.10
C ILE A 78 -27.67 -12.89 5.31
N ASN A 79 -28.63 -13.44 4.57
CA ASN A 79 -29.62 -12.60 3.90
C ASN A 79 -30.69 -12.18 4.90
N ASP A 80 -31.23 -11.00 4.69
CA ASP A 80 -32.38 -10.52 5.45
C ASP A 80 -33.61 -11.36 5.13
N LEU A 81 -34.57 -11.35 6.06
CA LEU A 81 -35.86 -11.97 5.91
C LEU A 81 -36.62 -11.31 4.76
N SER A 82 -37.63 -11.99 4.22
CA SER A 82 -38.52 -11.39 3.21
C SER A 82 -39.29 -10.15 3.72
N THR A 83 -39.27 -9.90 5.03
CA THR A 83 -39.81 -8.70 5.68
C THR A 83 -38.87 -7.49 5.59
N GLY A 84 -37.62 -7.68 5.14
CA GLY A 84 -36.57 -6.65 5.12
C GLY A 84 -35.87 -6.46 6.46
N GLU A 85 -36.15 -7.31 7.45
CA GLU A 85 -35.44 -7.34 8.72
C GLU A 85 -34.30 -8.35 8.69
N ILE A 86 -33.24 -8.10 9.44
CA ILE A 86 -32.16 -9.08 9.61
C ILE A 86 -32.69 -10.41 10.15
N ASP A 87 -32.21 -11.53 9.60
CA ASP A 87 -32.48 -12.86 10.19
C ASP A 87 -31.68 -13.02 11.49
N GLY A 88 -32.26 -12.52 12.59
CA GLY A 88 -31.65 -12.57 13.92
C GLY A 88 -31.41 -14.00 14.42
N LYS A 89 -32.17 -14.99 13.94
CA LYS A 89 -31.96 -16.39 14.32
C LYS A 89 -30.69 -16.92 13.64
N ALA A 90 -30.57 -16.73 12.33
CA ALA A 90 -29.37 -17.11 11.59
C ALA A 90 -28.14 -16.37 12.10
N PHE A 91 -28.29 -15.08 12.46
CA PHE A 91 -27.22 -14.27 13.02
C PHE A 91 -26.69 -14.83 14.33
N ASN A 92 -27.57 -15.09 15.30
CA ASN A 92 -27.17 -15.65 16.60
C ASN A 92 -26.60 -17.08 16.48
N MET A 93 -27.15 -17.88 15.56
CA MET A 93 -26.65 -19.22 15.28
C MET A 93 -25.22 -19.18 14.74
N ALA A 94 -24.94 -18.30 13.77
CA ALA A 94 -23.59 -18.11 13.24
C ALA A 94 -22.62 -17.64 14.34
N LEU A 95 -23.00 -16.63 15.13
CA LEU A 95 -22.14 -16.18 16.23
C LEU A 95 -21.79 -17.31 17.21
N SER A 96 -22.78 -18.11 17.59
CA SER A 96 -22.59 -19.21 18.54
C SER A 96 -21.70 -20.30 17.96
N GLU A 97 -21.99 -20.75 16.73
CA GLU A 97 -21.22 -21.80 16.04
C GLU A 97 -19.74 -21.42 15.90
N TYR A 98 -19.45 -20.18 15.47
CA TYR A 98 -18.08 -19.73 15.27
C TYR A 98 -17.36 -19.46 16.59
N ALA A 99 -18.07 -18.94 17.60
CA ALA A 99 -17.50 -18.77 18.95
C ALA A 99 -17.10 -20.13 19.58
N GLU A 100 -17.93 -21.17 19.45
CA GLU A 100 -17.62 -22.53 19.92
C GLU A 100 -16.39 -23.12 19.25
N GLN A 101 -16.17 -22.77 17.97
CA GLN A 101 -15.00 -23.18 17.20
C GLN A 101 -13.75 -22.29 17.46
N GLY A 102 -13.82 -21.37 18.42
CA GLY A 102 -12.70 -20.51 18.82
C GLY A 102 -12.46 -19.31 17.89
N TRP A 103 -13.42 -18.99 17.02
CA TRP A 103 -13.37 -17.79 16.20
C TRP A 103 -13.90 -16.57 16.96
N ARG A 104 -13.37 -15.39 16.65
CA ARG A 104 -13.85 -14.10 17.16
C ARG A 104 -14.46 -13.31 16.02
N LEU A 105 -15.59 -12.66 16.28
CA LEU A 105 -16.16 -11.73 15.33
C LEU A 105 -15.25 -10.49 15.22
N HIS A 106 -14.67 -10.26 14.05
CA HIS A 106 -13.77 -9.14 13.77
C HIS A 106 -14.51 -7.95 13.15
N SER A 107 -15.43 -8.19 12.21
CA SER A 107 -16.16 -7.11 11.54
C SER A 107 -17.55 -7.54 11.08
N VAL A 108 -18.46 -6.57 11.00
CA VAL A 108 -19.80 -6.72 10.45
C VAL A 108 -20.09 -5.54 9.53
N PHE A 109 -20.66 -5.83 8.36
CA PHE A 109 -21.18 -4.79 7.47
C PHE A 109 -22.37 -5.32 6.67
N VAL A 110 -23.14 -4.39 6.12
CA VAL A 110 -24.32 -4.70 5.30
C VAL A 110 -24.05 -4.36 3.85
N ASN A 111 -24.63 -5.15 2.94
CA ASN A 111 -24.56 -4.94 1.51
C ASN A 111 -25.93 -5.20 0.87
N GLU A 112 -26.35 -4.33 -0.05
CA GLU A 112 -27.59 -4.45 -0.79
C GLU A 112 -27.30 -5.02 -2.19
N VAL A 113 -27.77 -6.23 -2.47
CA VAL A 113 -27.57 -6.90 -3.76
C VAL A 113 -28.84 -6.79 -4.60
N GLY A 114 -28.79 -5.97 -5.65
CA GLY A 114 -29.88 -5.91 -6.63
C GLY A 114 -29.96 -7.18 -7.47
N LYS A 115 -31.08 -7.90 -7.43
CA LYS A 115 -31.38 -8.98 -8.39
C LYS A 115 -32.40 -8.51 -9.41
N THR A 116 -32.02 -8.53 -10.70
CA THR A 116 -32.99 -8.41 -11.79
C THR A 116 -33.68 -9.75 -11.98
N VAL A 117 -34.94 -9.87 -11.58
CA VAL A 117 -35.76 -11.04 -11.95
C VAL A 117 -36.21 -10.88 -13.39
N SER A 118 -35.79 -11.81 -14.27
CA SER A 118 -36.34 -11.93 -15.61
C SER A 118 -37.79 -12.46 -15.49
N PRO A 119 -38.81 -11.77 -16.05
CA PRO A 119 -40.17 -12.25 -15.96
C PRO A 119 -40.35 -13.46 -16.88
N MET A 120 -40.86 -14.56 -16.30
CA MET A 120 -41.42 -15.67 -17.06
C MET A 120 -42.61 -15.11 -17.88
N MET A 121 -42.64 -15.47 -19.16
CA MET A 121 -43.46 -14.83 -20.19
C MET A 121 -44.93 -14.60 -19.77
N PHE A 122 -45.45 -13.40 -20.04
CA PHE A 122 -46.85 -12.93 -20.00
C PHE A 122 -47.32 -11.95 -18.89
N ILE A 123 -46.45 -11.45 -18.01
CA ILE A 123 -46.78 -10.27 -17.17
C ILE A 123 -45.57 -9.32 -17.11
N GLN A 124 -45.65 -8.16 -17.76
CA GLN A 124 -44.64 -7.08 -17.68
C GLN A 124 -44.76 -6.33 -16.35
N ILE A 125 -44.37 -6.96 -15.25
CA ILE A 125 -44.05 -6.26 -14.00
C ILE A 125 -42.61 -6.63 -13.66
N SER A 126 -41.67 -5.73 -13.95
CA SER A 126 -40.28 -5.85 -13.49
C SER A 126 -40.23 -5.50 -12.00
N LEU A 127 -40.33 -6.51 -11.13
CA LEU A 127 -40.12 -6.32 -9.69
C LEU A 127 -38.60 -6.33 -9.45
N ASN A 128 -37.97 -5.16 -9.29
CA ASN A 128 -36.60 -5.13 -8.78
C ASN A 128 -36.65 -5.57 -7.31
N ALA A 129 -36.17 -6.76 -7.01
CA ALA A 129 -36.01 -7.23 -5.63
C ALA A 129 -34.56 -6.97 -5.22
N THR A 130 -34.36 -6.01 -4.32
CA THR A 130 -33.09 -5.88 -3.61
C THR A 130 -33.07 -6.85 -2.44
N ILE A 131 -31.96 -7.57 -2.30
CA ILE A 131 -31.70 -8.47 -1.17
C ILE A 131 -30.62 -7.81 -0.32
N ASP A 132 -31.00 -7.43 0.89
CA ASP A 132 -30.05 -6.97 1.90
C ASP A 132 -29.34 -8.16 2.53
N GLN A 133 -28.03 -8.01 2.70
CA GLN A 133 -27.14 -9.02 3.22
C GLN A 133 -26.33 -8.46 4.38
N THR A 134 -26.33 -9.16 5.49
CA THR A 134 -25.40 -8.94 6.59
C THR A 134 -24.20 -9.87 6.44
N ILE A 135 -23.00 -9.29 6.36
CA ILE A 135 -21.74 -10.00 6.18
C ILE A 135 -20.95 -9.93 7.49
N LEU A 136 -20.61 -11.10 8.03
CA LEU A 136 -19.79 -11.28 9.23
C LEU A 136 -18.41 -11.76 8.82
N ILE A 137 -17.37 -11.09 9.31
CA ILE A 137 -15.98 -11.54 9.21
C ILE A 137 -15.55 -12.00 10.60
N PHE A 138 -15.18 -13.28 10.68
CA PHE A 138 -14.57 -13.88 11.85
C PHE A 138 -13.08 -14.05 11.64
N GLU A 139 -12.31 -13.96 12.72
CA GLU A 139 -10.88 -14.23 12.74
C GLU A 139 -10.50 -15.21 13.86
N ARG A 140 -9.46 -16.01 13.62
CA ARG A 140 -8.90 -16.94 14.60
C ARG A 140 -7.38 -16.94 14.50
N CYS A 141 -6.69 -16.84 15.63
CA CYS A 141 -5.23 -16.81 15.69
C CYS A 141 -4.67 -18.23 15.54
N ILE A 142 -3.83 -18.46 14.52
CA ILE A 142 -3.15 -19.73 14.23
C ILE A 142 -1.73 -19.74 14.81
N LYS A 143 -1.06 -18.59 14.80
CA LYS A 143 0.26 -18.41 15.42
C LYS A 143 0.18 -17.31 16.46
N THR A 144 0.36 -17.67 17.72
CA THR A 144 0.41 -16.73 18.84
C THR A 144 1.76 -15.99 18.88
N GLU A 145 1.81 -14.88 19.61
CA GLU A 145 3.02 -14.06 19.78
C GLU A 145 4.18 -14.84 20.43
N ASP A 146 3.88 -15.92 21.17
CA ASP A 146 4.84 -16.75 21.92
C ASP A 146 5.36 -18.01 21.16
N ALA A 147 5.00 -18.20 19.89
CA ALA A 147 5.31 -19.42 19.11
C ALA A 147 6.44 -19.25 18.06
#